data_AF-A0A2E8FDT1-F1
#
_entry.id   AF-A0A2E8FDT1-F1
#
_cell.length_a   1.000
_cell.length_b   1.000
_cell.length_c   1.000
_cell.angle_alpha   90.00
_cell.angle_beta   90.00
_cell.angle_gamma   90.00
#
_symmetry.space_group_name_H-M   'P 1'
#
loop_
_entity.id
_entity.type
_entity.pdbx_description
1 polymer ?
#
loop_
_entity_poly.entity_id
_entity_poly.type
_entity_poly.pdbx_seq_one_letter_code
_entity_poly.pdbx_strand_id
1 'polypeptide(L)'
;MINYAEYRKNPFIVVVENRVQGKDPLSIAASAYVAATSRASVRNFKHQLDLIKATNGKPPTFVEFQKLSKKLRIEMAKLPPYQAYAYDETTGGLLIVENKKYKIELYNKAGVAIEAADRKYEQLLKSQRP
;
A
#
# COMPACT_ATOMS: atom_id res chain seq x y z
N MET A 1 8.04 0.49 0.32
CA MET A 1 6.83 1.05 0.95
C MET A 1 6.94 2.56 0.95
N ILE A 2 5.84 3.26 0.70
CA ILE A 2 5.78 4.72 0.55
C ILE A 2 4.87 5.35 1.61
N ASN A 3 5.01 6.67 1.82
CA ASN A 3 4.09 7.46 2.63
C ASN A 3 2.87 7.85 1.79
N TYR A 4 1.66 7.36 2.10
CA TYR A 4 0.49 7.57 1.24
C TYR A 4 0.13 9.06 1.07
N ALA A 5 0.37 9.88 2.09
CA ALA A 5 0.03 11.31 2.05
C ALA A 5 0.74 12.06 0.91
N GLU A 6 1.94 11.64 0.53
CA GLU A 6 2.75 12.23 -0.54
C GLU A 6 2.21 11.90 -1.94
N TYR A 7 1.61 10.72 -2.11
CA TYR A 7 1.27 10.19 -3.43
C TYR A 7 -0.23 10.23 -3.74
N ARG A 8 -1.10 10.39 -2.73
CA ARG A 8 -2.57 10.38 -2.90
C ARG A 8 -3.13 11.48 -3.81
N LYS A 9 -2.36 12.54 -4.07
CA LYS A 9 -2.77 13.63 -4.98
C LYS A 9 -2.52 13.31 -6.45
N ASN A 10 -1.71 12.30 -6.76
CA ASN A 10 -1.43 11.91 -8.12
C ASN A 10 -2.61 11.09 -8.67
N PRO A 11 -3.28 11.55 -9.76
CA PRO A 11 -4.46 10.87 -10.30
C PRO A 11 -4.17 9.47 -10.86
N PHE A 12 -2.89 9.13 -11.11
CA PHE A 12 -2.48 7.81 -11.57
C PHE A 12 -2.13 6.84 -10.44
N ILE A 13 -2.06 7.30 -9.18
CA ILE A 13 -1.85 6.45 -8.02
C ILE A 13 -3.22 6.07 -7.45
N VAL A 14 -3.57 4.80 -7.56
CA VAL A 14 -4.90 4.30 -7.19
C VAL A 14 -4.78 3.23 -6.12
N VAL A 15 -5.58 3.32 -5.07
CA VAL A 15 -5.70 2.24 -4.08
C VAL A 15 -6.45 1.08 -4.74
N VAL A 16 -5.79 -0.07 -4.92
CA VAL A 16 -6.34 -1.23 -5.64
C VAL A 16 -6.80 -2.35 -4.73
N GLU A 17 -6.42 -2.31 -3.46
CA GLU A 17 -6.87 -3.28 -2.47
C GLU A 17 -7.58 -2.55 -1.33
N ASN A 18 -8.89 -2.34 -1.49
CA ASN A 18 -9.75 -1.84 -0.42
C ASN A 18 -10.45 -2.99 0.31
N ARG A 19 -9.70 -4.02 0.75
CA ARG A 19 -10.22 -5.04 1.69
C ARG A 19 -10.17 -4.58 3.15
N VAL A 20 -9.95 -3.29 3.41
CA VAL A 20 -9.60 -2.77 4.74
C VAL A 20 -10.60 -1.71 5.22
N GLN A 21 -11.89 -1.85 4.87
CA GLN A 21 -12.98 -1.25 5.64
C GLN A 21 -13.53 -2.28 6.62
N GLY A 22 -12.72 -2.61 7.62
CA GLY A 22 -13.16 -3.27 8.85
C GLY A 22 -12.82 -2.36 10.03
N LYS A 23 -13.53 -2.49 11.16
CA LYS A 23 -13.31 -1.71 12.39
C LYS A 23 -11.86 -1.73 12.93
N ASP A 24 -10.98 -2.58 12.37
CA ASP A 24 -9.54 -2.63 12.66
C ASP A 24 -8.70 -2.89 11.38
N PRO A 25 -8.14 -1.83 10.76
CA PRO A 25 -7.36 -1.90 9.53
C PRO A 25 -6.11 -2.81 9.58
N LEU A 26 -5.59 -3.09 10.78
CA LEU A 26 -4.37 -3.90 10.96
C LEU A 26 -4.62 -5.40 10.85
N SER A 27 -5.84 -5.84 11.16
CA SER A 27 -6.19 -7.27 11.25
C SER A 27 -6.34 -7.96 9.89
N ILE A 28 -6.75 -7.24 8.85
CA ILE A 28 -6.96 -7.82 7.51
C ILE A 28 -5.65 -7.82 6.71
N ALA A 29 -4.89 -6.74 6.86
CA ALA A 29 -3.57 -6.56 6.29
C ALA A 29 -2.64 -7.74 6.68
N ALA A 30 -2.71 -8.21 7.93
CA ALA A 30 -1.97 -9.36 8.46
C ALA A 30 -2.10 -10.68 7.67
N SER A 31 -3.16 -10.88 6.88
CA SER A 31 -3.36 -12.12 6.10
C SER A 31 -2.73 -12.08 4.70
N ALA A 32 -2.50 -10.90 4.12
CA ALA A 32 -1.84 -10.72 2.83
C ALA A 32 -0.30 -10.63 2.94
N TYR A 33 0.25 -10.40 4.14
CA TYR A 33 1.67 -10.15 4.37
C TYR A 33 2.52 -11.38 4.72
N VAL A 34 1.98 -12.59 4.53
CA VAL A 34 2.57 -13.84 5.06
C VAL A 34 3.42 -14.56 4.01
N ALA A 35 4.31 -13.85 3.31
CA ALA A 35 5.22 -14.53 2.40
C ALA A 35 6.35 -15.29 3.14
N ALA A 36 6.73 -14.86 4.35
CA ALA A 36 7.83 -15.50 5.09
C ALA A 36 7.86 -15.30 6.62
N THR A 37 7.10 -14.34 7.19
CA THR A 37 7.22 -14.00 8.62
C THR A 37 6.28 -14.84 9.51
N SER A 38 6.75 -15.29 10.68
CA SER A 38 5.94 -16.09 11.61
C SER A 38 4.66 -15.34 12.05
N ARG A 39 3.54 -16.08 12.21
CA ARG A 39 2.29 -15.52 12.78
C ARG A 39 2.51 -14.81 14.11
N ALA A 40 3.50 -15.25 14.90
CA ALA A 40 3.87 -14.61 16.17
C ALA A 40 4.48 -13.22 15.96
N SER A 41 5.38 -13.05 14.99
CA SER A 41 5.98 -11.75 14.66
C SER A 41 4.93 -10.75 14.17
N VAL A 42 3.98 -11.19 13.34
CA VAL A 42 2.88 -10.35 12.86
C VAL A 42 1.98 -9.90 14.01
N ARG A 43 1.64 -10.81 14.93
CA ARG A 43 0.87 -10.46 16.14
C ARG A 43 1.63 -9.48 17.04
N ASN A 44 2.92 -9.70 17.27
CA ASN A 44 3.76 -8.78 18.06
C ASN A 44 3.85 -7.40 17.40
N PHE A 45 3.97 -7.35 16.08
CA PHE A 45 3.97 -6.11 15.31
C PHE A 45 2.67 -5.33 15.48
N LYS A 46 1.52 -6.00 15.28
CA LYS A 46 0.21 -5.39 15.52
C LYS A 46 0.07 -4.88 16.96
N HIS A 47 0.43 -5.70 17.94
CA HIS A 47 0.36 -5.33 19.34
C HIS A 47 1.18 -4.07 19.65
N GLN A 48 2.40 -3.96 19.12
CA GLN A 48 3.24 -2.76 19.32
C GLN A 48 2.66 -1.52 18.64
N LEU A 49 2.03 -1.64 17.47
CA LEU A 49 1.32 -0.52 16.84
C LEU A 49 0.12 -0.07 17.69
N ASP A 50 -0.64 -1.03 18.23
CA ASP A 50 -1.78 -0.76 19.11
C ASP A 50 -1.34 -0.06 20.41
N LEU A 51 -0.20 -0.45 20.99
CA LEU A 51 0.39 0.22 22.15
C LEU A 51 0.84 1.65 21.85
N ILE A 52 1.51 1.88 20.71
CA ILE A 52 1.90 3.23 20.27
C ILE A 52 0.66 4.10 20.12
N LYS A 53 -0.39 3.57 19.49
CA LYS A 53 -1.65 4.28 19.30
C LYS A 53 -2.33 4.65 20.61
N ALA A 54 -2.40 3.70 21.54
CA ALA A 54 -2.97 3.92 22.87
C ALA A 54 -2.18 4.96 23.68
N THR A 55 -0.85 4.90 23.62
CA THR A 55 0.04 5.80 24.37
C THR A 55 0.00 7.23 23.82
N ASN A 56 0.02 7.38 22.49
CA ASN A 56 0.14 8.68 21.84
C ASN A 56 -1.21 9.31 21.49
N GLY A 57 -2.32 8.59 21.67
CA GLY A 57 -3.67 9.03 21.29
C GLY A 57 -3.90 9.14 19.77
N LYS A 58 -2.93 8.73 18.95
CA LYS A 58 -2.97 8.81 17.48
C LYS A 58 -2.26 7.61 16.86
N PRO A 59 -2.61 7.20 15.63
CA PRO A 59 -1.87 6.15 14.94
C PRO A 59 -0.37 6.45 14.83
N PRO A 60 0.49 5.42 14.72
CA PRO A 60 1.91 5.60 14.46
C PRO A 60 2.14 6.45 13.21
N THR A 61 3.21 7.24 13.21
CA THR A 61 3.72 7.88 12.00
C THR A 61 4.33 6.84 11.06
N PHE A 62 4.50 7.20 9.80
CA PHE A 62 5.18 6.40 8.79
C PHE A 62 6.59 5.99 9.24
N VAL A 63 7.32 6.92 9.86
CA VAL A 63 8.66 6.68 10.39
C VAL A 63 8.64 5.65 11.53
N GLU A 64 7.68 5.75 12.46
CA GLU A 64 7.52 4.78 13.55
C GLU A 64 7.14 3.40 13.02
N PHE A 65 6.20 3.33 12.08
CA PHE A 65 5.80 2.09 11.42
C PHE A 65 6.99 1.44 10.71
N GLN A 66 7.77 2.21 9.95
CA GLN A 66 8.97 1.70 9.26
C GLN A 66 10.03 1.19 10.23
N LYS A 67 10.31 1.95 11.30
CA LYS A 67 11.27 1.54 12.34
C LYS A 67 10.85 0.22 12.98
N LEU A 68 9.57 0.10 13.36
CA LEU A 68 9.03 -1.10 13.96
C LEU A 68 9.06 -2.29 13.00
N SER A 69 8.72 -2.07 11.72
CA SER A 69 8.73 -3.10 10.67
C SER A 69 10.14 -3.67 10.50
N LYS A 70 11.15 -2.80 10.44
CA LYS A 70 12.56 -3.20 10.35
C LYS A 70 13.02 -3.94 11.61
N LYS A 71 12.68 -3.41 12.80
CA LYS A 71 13.04 -4.02 14.09
C LYS A 71 12.50 -5.44 14.23
N LEU A 72 11.27 -5.68 13.79
CA LEU A 72 10.60 -6.97 13.88
C LEU A 72 10.79 -7.86 12.65
N ARG A 73 11.63 -7.43 11.69
CA ARG A 73 11.91 -8.15 10.44
C ARG A 73 10.62 -8.56 9.72
N ILE A 74 9.68 -7.61 9.63
CA ILE A 74 8.44 -7.82 8.88
C ILE A 74 8.79 -7.78 7.40
N GLU A 75 8.60 -8.91 6.73
CA GLU A 75 8.84 -9.06 5.31
C GLU A 75 7.50 -8.99 4.58
N MET A 76 7.41 -8.08 3.62
CA MET A 76 6.21 -7.93 2.80
C MET A 76 6.33 -8.79 1.54
N ALA A 77 5.21 -9.36 1.09
CA ALA A 77 5.17 -10.13 -0.15
C ALA A 77 5.59 -9.26 -1.35
N LYS A 78 6.26 -9.86 -2.33
CA LYS A 78 6.60 -9.16 -3.57
C LYS A 78 5.31 -8.82 -4.31
N LEU A 79 5.20 -7.56 -4.72
CA LEU A 79 4.10 -7.06 -5.55
C LEU A 79 4.54 -6.96 -7.01
N PRO A 80 3.59 -6.95 -7.97
CA PRO A 80 3.85 -6.50 -9.33
C PRO A 80 4.62 -5.17 -9.36
N PRO A 81 5.45 -4.92 -10.38
CA PRO A 81 6.34 -3.74 -10.41
C PRO A 81 5.58 -2.41 -10.44
N TYR A 82 4.31 -2.43 -10.85
CA TYR A 82 3.43 -1.27 -10.85
C TYR A 82 2.64 -1.09 -9.54
N GLN A 83 2.87 -1.92 -8.53
CA GLN A 83 2.23 -1.84 -7.23
C GLN A 83 3.24 -1.56 -6.11
N ALA A 84 2.78 -0.88 -5.06
CA ALA A 84 3.57 -0.60 -3.88
C ALA A 84 2.71 -0.61 -2.61
N TYR A 85 3.30 -1.03 -1.50
CA TYR A 85 2.72 -0.80 -0.18
C TYR A 85 2.80 0.67 0.19
N ALA A 86 1.71 1.24 0.70
CA ALA A 86 1.62 2.60 1.17
C ALA A 86 1.05 2.64 2.59
N TYR A 87 1.66 3.41 3.48
CA TYR A 87 1.15 3.60 4.84
C TYR A 87 0.32 4.88 4.92
N ASP A 88 -0.85 4.80 5.55
CA ASP A 88 -1.73 5.94 5.79
C ASP A 88 -1.74 6.29 7.28
N GLU A 89 -1.05 7.38 7.63
CA GLU A 89 -0.96 7.88 9.01
C GLU A 89 -2.32 8.32 9.57
N THR A 90 -3.30 8.66 8.72
CA THR A 90 -4.62 9.10 9.18
C THR A 90 -5.43 7.96 9.76
N THR A 91 -5.29 6.77 9.17
CA THR A 91 -6.01 5.56 9.58
C THR A 91 -5.13 4.61 10.41
N GLY A 92 -3.81 4.76 10.32
CA GLY A 92 -2.83 3.80 10.84
C GLY A 92 -2.72 2.53 10.01
N GLY A 93 -3.30 2.52 8.80
CA GLY A 93 -3.43 1.35 7.95
C GLY A 93 -2.33 1.23 6.90
N LEU A 94 -2.09 -0.01 6.46
CA LEU A 94 -1.27 -0.30 5.29
C LEU A 94 -2.20 -0.58 4.10
N LEU A 95 -1.86 -0.01 2.95
CA LEU A 95 -2.61 -0.06 1.69
C LEU A 95 -1.73 -0.64 0.59
N ILE A 96 -2.36 -1.12 -0.48
CA ILE A 96 -1.69 -1.33 -1.76
C ILE A 96 -2.17 -0.28 -2.74
N VAL A 97 -1.20 0.45 -3.29
CA VAL A 97 -1.44 1.40 -4.38
C VAL A 97 -0.84 0.87 -5.67
N GLU A 98 -1.49 1.23 -6.77
CA GLU A 98 -1.06 0.91 -8.12
C GLU A 98 -0.77 2.20 -8.88
N ASN A 99 0.37 2.25 -9.56
CA ASN A 99 0.70 3.29 -10.52
C ASN A 99 0.15 2.91 -11.89
N LYS A 100 -1.04 3.43 -12.21
CA LYS A 100 -1.75 3.16 -13.47
C LYS A 100 -0.96 3.63 -14.67
N LYS A 101 -0.28 4.77 -14.57
CA LYS A 101 0.58 5.26 -15.65
C LYS A 101 1.68 4.26 -15.98
N TYR A 102 2.41 3.82 -14.96
CA TYR A 102 3.50 2.88 -15.16
C TYR A 102 3.01 1.51 -15.65
N LYS A 103 1.87 1.03 -15.14
CA LYS A 103 1.24 -0.21 -15.64
C LYS A 103 0.92 -0.12 -17.14
N ILE A 104 0.30 0.99 -17.58
CA ILE A 104 -0.05 1.21 -18.98
C ILE A 104 1.20 1.28 -19.85
N GLU A 105 2.24 2.01 -19.43
CA GLU A 105 3.52 2.08 -20.14
C GLU A 105 4.19 0.70 -20.28
N LEU A 106 4.16 -0.10 -19.21
CA LEU A 106 4.68 -1.45 -19.20
C LEU A 106 3.91 -2.37 -20.16
N TYR A 107 2.58 -2.31 -20.14
CA TYR A 107 1.73 -3.15 -20.99
C TYR A 107 1.90 -2.78 -22.47
N ASN A 108 1.92 -1.47 -22.78
CA ASN A 108 2.16 -1.00 -24.15
C ASN A 108 3.53 -1.47 -24.67
N LYS A 109 4.58 -1.40 -23.85
CA LYS A 109 5.92 -1.88 -24.23
C LYS A 109 5.94 -3.40 -24.46
N ALA A 110 5.11 -4.15 -23.76
CA ALA A 110 5.00 -5.60 -23.86
C ALA A 110 3.99 -6.07 -24.94
N GLY A 111 3.30 -5.16 -25.63
CA GLY A 111 2.24 -5.52 -26.58
C GLY A 111 1.00 -6.14 -25.91
N VAL A 112 0.82 -5.92 -24.61
CA VAL A 112 -0.32 -6.44 -23.83
C VAL A 112 -1.48 -5.46 -23.91
N ALA A 113 -2.68 -5.97 -24.13
CA ALA A 113 -3.89 -5.15 -24.17
C ALA A 113 -4.17 -4.50 -22.80
N ILE A 114 -4.50 -3.20 -22.82
CA ILE A 114 -4.88 -2.47 -21.61
C ILE A 114 -6.24 -2.98 -21.09
N GLU A 115 -6.27 -3.30 -19.80
CA GLU A 115 -7.48 -3.75 -19.11
C GLU A 115 -8.61 -2.70 -19.19
N ALA A 116 -9.86 -3.15 -19.29
CA ALA A 116 -11.01 -2.26 -19.45
C ALA A 116 -11.10 -1.21 -18.32
N ALA A 117 -10.80 -1.60 -17.07
CA ALA A 117 -10.79 -0.72 -15.91
C ALA A 117 -9.73 0.40 -15.99
N ASP A 118 -8.68 0.19 -16.79
CA ASP A 118 -7.53 1.09 -16.90
C ASP A 118 -7.61 2.05 -18.09
N ARG A 119 -8.56 1.85 -19.01
CA ARG A 119 -8.75 2.69 -20.21
C ARG A 119 -8.95 4.18 -19.89
N LYS A 120 -9.62 4.50 -18.77
CA LYS A 120 -9.81 5.89 -18.34
C LYS A 120 -8.47 6.59 -18.03
N TYR A 121 -7.50 5.85 -17.48
CA TYR A 121 -6.16 6.38 -17.21
C TYR A 121 -5.34 6.46 -18.49
N GLU A 122 -5.55 5.54 -19.43
CA GLU A 122 -4.93 5.61 -20.75
C GLU A 122 -5.38 6.87 -21.52
N GLN A 123 -6.68 7.17 -21.51
CA GLN A 123 -7.23 8.39 -22.10
C GLN A 123 -6.66 9.64 -21.43
N LEU A 124 -6.59 9.65 -20.10
CA LEU A 124 -6.01 10.74 -19.33
C LEU A 124 -4.52 10.97 -19.68
N LEU A 125 -3.74 9.91 -19.92
CA LEU A 125 -2.36 10.05 -20.38
C LEU A 125 -2.27 10.66 -21.78
N LYS A 126 -3.16 10.24 -22.69
CA LYS A 126 -3.20 10.76 -24.06
C LYS A 126 -3.57 12.24 -24.09
N SER A 127 -4.51 12.68 -23.25
CA SER A 127 -4.92 14.10 -23.16
C SER A 127 -3.86 15.02 -22.53
N GLN A 128 -2.86 14.46 -21.85
CA GLN A 128 -1.75 15.21 -21.26
C GLN A 128 -0.54 15.34 -22.21
N ARG A 129 -0.56 14.69 -23.38
CA ARG A 129 0.49 14.84 -24.38
C ARG A 129 0.21 16.10 -25.22
N PRO A 130 1.20 16.98 -25.41
CA PRO A 130 1.06 18.19 -26.23
C PRO A 130 0.83 17.85 -27.71
#